data_AF-A0AAV7GYI2-F1
#
_entry.id   AF-A0AAV7GYI2-F1
#
_cell.length_a   1.000
_cell.length_b   1.000
_cell.length_c   1.000
_cell.angle_alpha   90.00
_cell.angle_beta   90.00
_cell.angle_gamma   90.00
#
_symmetry.space_group_name_H-M   'P 1'
#
loop_
_entity.id
_entity.type
_entity.pdbx_description
1 polymer ?
#
loop_
_entity_poly.entity_id
_entity_poly.type
_entity_poly.pdbx_seq_one_letter_code
_entity_poly.pdbx_strand_id
1 'polypeptide(L)'
;MRHTVLFHCSTIYAYLVQWIDSSLSRSEEIEFFHDEFRCPVYIKDVVNVILALTKKWISDGNQIKLILNVGGPDRLSRAQMAVAVADYRGYDLSLIKLVSAASKHFWKVFSDGDGCSDIY
;
A
#
# COMPACT_ATOMS: atom_id res chain seq x y z
N MET A 1 5.83 -15.64 27.79
CA MET A 1 4.95 -16.30 26.81
C MET A 1 5.07 -15.52 25.51
N ARG A 2 5.51 -16.11 24.40
CA ARG A 2 5.68 -15.39 23.13
C ARG A 2 4.32 -15.25 22.45
N HIS A 3 3.80 -14.03 22.48
CA HIS A 3 2.57 -13.63 21.79
C HIS A 3 2.97 -13.13 20.42
N THR A 4 2.51 -13.76 19.34
CA THR A 4 2.79 -13.23 18.01
C THR A 4 1.68 -13.64 17.05
N VAL A 5 0.69 -12.77 16.90
CA VAL A 5 -0.06 -12.68 15.64
C VAL A 5 0.80 -11.79 14.75
N LEU A 6 1.59 -12.42 13.88
CA LEU A 6 2.37 -11.68 12.89
C LEU A 6 1.43 -11.31 11.75
N PHE A 7 0.91 -10.09 11.80
CA PHE A 7 0.42 -9.45 10.60
C PHE A 7 1.64 -9.03 9.79
N HIS A 8 1.92 -9.76 8.72
CA HIS A 8 2.80 -9.25 7.68
C HIS A 8 2.02 -8.22 6.85
N CYS A 9 1.68 -7.10 7.48
CA CYS A 9 1.23 -5.91 6.76
C CYS A 9 2.50 -5.29 6.20
N SER A 10 2.77 -5.47 4.91
CA SER A 10 3.87 -4.78 4.25
C SER A 10 3.61 -3.27 4.36
N THR A 11 4.29 -2.62 5.31
CA THR A 11 4.10 -1.24 5.81
C THR A 11 4.37 -0.13 4.78
N ILE A 12 4.21 -0.40 3.48
CA ILE A 12 4.63 0.49 2.40
C ILE A 12 3.41 1.19 1.74
N TYR A 13 2.17 0.77 2.00
CA TYR A 13 1.01 1.31 1.27
C TYR A 13 0.49 2.67 1.75
N ALA A 14 0.48 2.92 3.06
CA ALA A 14 0.08 4.23 3.58
C ALA A 14 1.01 5.33 3.03
N TYR A 15 2.31 5.02 2.98
CA TYR A 15 3.31 5.91 2.41
C TYR A 15 3.12 6.11 0.91
N LEU A 16 2.84 5.04 0.15
CA LEU A 16 2.63 5.16 -1.31
C LEU A 16 1.46 6.09 -1.64
N VAL A 17 0.30 5.93 -0.98
CA VAL A 17 -0.87 6.78 -1.23
C VAL A 17 -0.59 8.24 -0.81
N GLN A 18 0.07 8.44 0.33
CA GLN A 18 0.45 9.78 0.80
C GLN A 18 1.43 10.46 -0.16
N TRP A 19 2.41 9.72 -0.67
CA TRP A 19 3.39 10.24 -1.62
C TRP A 19 2.72 10.61 -2.96
N ILE A 20 1.86 9.75 -3.50
CA ILE A 20 1.06 10.04 -4.70
C ILE A 20 0.26 11.33 -4.50
N ASP A 21 -0.47 11.44 -3.39
CA ASP A 21 -1.28 12.63 -3.08
C ASP A 21 -0.42 13.89 -3.00
N SER A 22 0.73 13.80 -2.32
CA SER A 22 1.66 14.92 -2.16
C SER A 22 2.24 15.38 -3.50
N SER A 23 2.67 14.46 -4.34
CA SER A 23 3.25 14.79 -5.65
C SER A 23 2.23 15.36 -6.63
N LEU A 24 1.06 14.72 -6.76
CA LEU A 24 0.02 15.21 -7.67
C LEU A 24 -0.55 16.57 -7.21
N SER A 25 -0.61 16.82 -5.89
CA SER A 25 -1.00 18.14 -5.38
C SER A 25 -0.04 19.27 -5.80
N ARG A 26 1.23 18.95 -6.09
CA ARG A 26 2.24 19.89 -6.61
C ARG A 26 2.23 20.01 -8.14
N SER A 27 1.27 19.37 -8.82
CA SER A 27 1.24 19.28 -10.29
C SER A 27 2.52 18.68 -10.87
N GLU A 28 3.16 17.79 -10.12
CA GLU A 28 4.39 17.12 -10.53
C GLU A 28 4.04 15.95 -11.45
N GLU A 29 4.71 15.88 -12.60
CA GLU A 29 4.58 14.75 -13.52
C GLU A 29 5.40 13.57 -12.99
N ILE A 30 4.75 12.43 -12.78
CA ILE A 30 5.37 11.26 -12.14
C ILE A 30 5.11 9.99 -12.93
N GLU A 31 6.14 9.15 -12.95
CA GLU A 31 6.10 7.84 -13.57
C GLU A 31 5.70 6.74 -12.58
N PHE A 32 4.73 5.91 -12.98
CA PHE A 32 4.24 4.79 -12.20
C PHE A 32 4.36 3.49 -12.96
N PHE A 33 4.84 2.45 -12.26
CA PHE A 33 4.91 1.11 -12.82
C PHE A 33 3.51 0.53 -13.05
N HIS A 34 3.22 0.16 -14.30
CA HIS A 34 1.95 -0.49 -14.65
C HIS A 34 1.98 -2.00 -14.38
N ASP A 35 3.16 -2.58 -14.19
CA ASP A 35 3.43 -4.01 -14.01
C ASP A 35 3.89 -4.39 -12.59
N GLU A 36 4.02 -3.42 -11.67
CA GLU A 36 4.22 -3.69 -10.24
C GLU A 36 2.87 -3.72 -9.50
N PHE A 37 2.44 -4.93 -9.14
CA PHE A 37 1.12 -5.16 -8.54
C PHE A 37 1.17 -5.50 -7.07
N ARG A 38 0.17 -5.04 -6.35
CA ARG A 38 -0.01 -5.20 -4.92
C ARG A 38 -1.49 -5.33 -4.56
N CYS A 39 -1.81 -5.66 -3.30
CA CYS A 39 -3.19 -5.75 -2.81
C CYS A 39 -3.40 -4.79 -1.62
N PRO A 40 -3.67 -3.49 -1.87
CA PRO A 40 -3.81 -2.51 -0.80
C PRO A 40 -5.00 -2.87 0.11
N VAL A 41 -4.77 -2.88 1.42
CA VAL A 41 -5.80 -3.17 2.42
C VAL A 41 -6.13 -1.91 3.20
N TYR A 42 -7.43 -1.66 3.41
CA TYR A 42 -7.85 -0.55 4.24
C TYR A 42 -7.63 -0.88 5.73
N ILE A 43 -7.11 0.09 6.49
CA ILE A 43 -6.75 -0.14 7.88
C ILE A 43 -7.95 -0.59 8.74
N LYS A 44 -9.16 -0.11 8.44
CA LYS A 44 -10.36 -0.54 9.18
C LYS A 44 -10.66 -2.02 8.96
N ASP A 45 -10.34 -2.58 7.80
CA ASP A 45 -10.55 -4.00 7.53
C ASP A 45 -9.57 -4.86 8.32
N VAL A 46 -8.31 -4.43 8.42
CA VAL A 46 -7.31 -5.09 9.29
C VAL A 46 -7.77 -5.05 10.76
N VAL A 47 -8.23 -3.89 11.24
CA VAL A 47 -8.76 -3.73 12.61
C VAL A 47 -9.99 -4.63 12.83
N ASN A 48 -10.89 -4.73 11.85
CA ASN A 48 -12.06 -5.60 11.93
C ASN A 48 -11.67 -7.08 12.02
N VAL A 49 -10.66 -7.52 11.25
CA VAL A 49 -10.12 -8.88 11.31
C VAL A 49 -9.53 -9.16 12.70
N ILE A 50 -8.70 -8.25 13.22
CA ILE A 50 -8.13 -8.38 14.57
C ILE A 50 -9.24 -8.50 15.61
N LEU A 51 -10.22 -7.59 15.57
CA LEU A 51 -11.31 -7.55 16.53
C LEU A 51 -12.16 -8.83 16.46
N ALA A 52 -12.44 -9.35 15.27
CA ALA A 52 -13.17 -10.60 15.08
C ALA A 52 -12.40 -11.79 15.68
N LEU A 53 -11.08 -11.87 15.46
CA LEU A 53 -10.23 -12.91 16.04
C LEU A 53 -10.16 -12.82 17.56
N THR A 54 -10.04 -11.61 18.11
CA THR A 54 -10.05 -11.39 19.57
C THR A 54 -11.38 -11.78 20.19
N LYS A 55 -12.51 -11.39 19.58
CA LYS A 55 -13.85 -11.80 20.08
C LYS A 55 -14.02 -13.30 20.06
N LYS A 56 -13.59 -13.96 18.98
CA LYS A 56 -13.62 -15.42 18.87
C LYS A 56 -12.77 -16.09 19.94
N TRP A 57 -11.56 -15.57 20.19
CA TRP A 57 -10.69 -16.08 21.25
C TRP A 57 -11.35 -15.99 22.63
N ILE A 58 -11.99 -14.85 22.94
CA ILE A 58 -12.68 -14.63 24.22
C ILE A 58 -13.88 -15.58 24.37
N SER A 59 -14.65 -15.79 23.29
CA SER A 59 -15.84 -16.64 23.30
C SER A 59 -15.52 -18.13 23.41
N ASP A 60 -14.52 -18.62 22.66
CA ASP A 60 -14.20 -20.05 22.57
C ASP A 60 -13.32 -20.52 23.74
N GLY A 61 -12.73 -19.60 24.52
CA GLY A 61 -11.84 -19.89 25.65
C GLY A 61 -10.50 -20.53 25.28
N ASN A 62 -10.30 -20.89 24.01
CA ASN A 62 -9.14 -21.61 23.50
C ASN A 62 -8.14 -20.66 22.83
N GLN A 63 -6.86 -20.79 23.19
CA GLN A 63 -5.80 -19.98 22.59
C GLN A 63 -5.75 -20.18 21.06
N ILE A 64 -5.95 -19.09 20.32
CA ILE A 64 -5.81 -19.09 18.86
C ILE A 64 -4.33 -18.92 18.50
N LYS A 65 -3.74 -19.94 17.88
CA LYS A 65 -2.41 -19.89 17.25
C LYS A 65 -2.60 -20.03 15.74
N LEU A 66 -2.61 -18.89 15.04
CA LEU A 66 -2.85 -18.83 13.60
C LEU A 66 -1.90 -17.81 12.97
N ILE A 67 -1.42 -18.13 11.77
CA ILE A 67 -0.78 -17.18 10.86
C ILE A 67 -1.80 -16.85 9.79
N LEU A 68 -2.16 -15.57 9.67
CA LEU A 68 -3.17 -15.10 8.72
C LEU A 68 -2.56 -14.03 7.81
N ASN A 69 -2.70 -14.24 6.50
CA ASN A 69 -2.41 -13.22 5.50
C ASN A 69 -3.65 -12.36 5.28
N VAL A 70 -3.51 -11.05 5.38
CA VAL A 70 -4.59 -10.09 5.16
C VAL A 70 -4.17 -9.16 4.03
N GLY A 71 -5.01 -9.06 3.00
CA GLY A 71 -4.83 -8.16 1.86
C GLY A 71 -6.18 -7.65 1.38
N GLY A 72 -6.17 -6.56 0.61
CA GLY A 72 -7.39 -6.09 -0.05
C GLY A 72 -7.88 -7.07 -1.11
N PRO A 73 -9.16 -6.95 -1.51
CA PRO A 73 -9.75 -7.81 -2.54
C PRO A 73 -9.14 -7.58 -3.92
N ASP A 74 -8.72 -6.34 -4.20
CA ASP A 74 -8.26 -5.93 -5.52
C ASP A 74 -6.73 -5.98 -5.64
N ARG A 75 -6.28 -6.59 -6.73
CA ARG A 75 -4.87 -6.54 -7.15
C ARG A 75 -4.67 -5.33 -8.06
N LEU A 76 -4.00 -4.30 -7.54
CA LEU A 76 -3.80 -3.02 -8.21
C LEU A 76 -2.32 -2.81 -8.54
N SER A 77 -2.04 -2.29 -9.73
CA SER A 77 -0.73 -1.75 -10.06
C SER A 77 -0.52 -0.38 -9.41
N ARG A 78 0.72 0.06 -9.26
CA ARG A 78 1.01 1.41 -8.74
C ARG A 78 0.35 2.50 -9.59
N ALA A 79 0.35 2.32 -10.90
CA ALA A 79 -0.34 3.21 -11.81
C ALA A 79 -1.86 3.26 -11.53
N GLN A 80 -2.50 2.11 -11.32
CA GLN A 80 -3.92 2.06 -11.00
C GLN A 80 -4.21 2.73 -9.65
N MET A 81 -3.32 2.59 -8.66
CA MET A 81 -3.44 3.31 -7.39
C MET A 81 -3.31 4.83 -7.59
N ALA A 82 -2.37 5.30 -8.42
CA ALA A 82 -2.20 6.71 -8.72
C ALA A 82 -3.43 7.31 -9.41
N VAL A 83 -3.98 6.60 -10.40
CA VAL A 83 -5.22 6.99 -11.08
C VAL A 83 -6.39 7.09 -10.09
N ALA A 84 -6.53 6.11 -9.18
CA ALA A 84 -7.59 6.14 -8.17
C ALA A 84 -7.45 7.33 -7.20
N VAL A 85 -6.23 7.70 -6.80
CA VAL A 85 -5.99 8.88 -5.96
C VAL A 85 -6.31 10.17 -6.73
N ALA A 86 -5.86 10.28 -7.97
CA ALA A 86 -6.11 11.44 -8.81
C ALA A 86 -7.61 11.66 -9.06
N ASP A 87 -8.34 10.59 -9.39
CA ASP A 87 -9.79 10.62 -9.61
C ASP A 87 -10.54 11.04 -8.33
N TYR A 88 -10.16 10.46 -7.18
CA TYR A 88 -10.77 10.81 -5.90
C TYR A 88 -10.49 12.26 -5.45
N ARG A 89 -9.31 12.80 -5.78
CA ARG A 89 -8.87 14.15 -5.39
C ARG A 89 -9.17 15.24 -6.42
N GLY A 90 -9.51 14.86 -7.65
CA GLY A 90 -9.67 15.79 -8.77
C GLY A 90 -8.35 16.32 -9.34
N TYR A 91 -7.27 15.55 -9.27
CA TYR A 91 -5.99 15.92 -9.89
C TYR A 91 -5.99 15.61 -11.40
N ASP A 92 -5.10 16.26 -12.14
CA ASP A 92 -4.95 16.02 -13.58
C ASP A 92 -4.31 14.64 -13.84
N LEU A 93 -5.05 13.77 -14.52
CA LEU A 93 -4.59 12.44 -14.92
C LEU A 93 -3.44 12.48 -15.93
N SER A 94 -3.27 13.59 -16.66
CA SER A 94 -2.19 13.73 -17.64
C SER A 94 -0.79 13.72 -17.00
N LEU A 95 -0.70 14.00 -15.70
CA LEU A 95 0.52 13.98 -14.90
C LEU A 95 1.03 12.56 -14.60
N ILE A 96 0.21 11.53 -14.85
CA ILE A 96 0.53 10.14 -14.54
C ILE A 96 1.10 9.46 -15.79
N LYS A 97 2.40 9.16 -15.77
CA LYS A 97 3.08 8.43 -16.85
C LYS A 97 3.20 6.95 -16.52
N LEU A 98 2.79 6.09 -17.45
CA LEU A 98 2.90 4.64 -17.29
C LEU A 98 4.26 4.15 -17.78
N VAL A 99 4.98 3.43 -16.92
CA VAL A 99 6.29 2.84 -17.24
C VAL A 99 6.32 1.35 -16.88
N SER A 100 7.17 0.59 -17.57
CA SER A 100 7.40 -0.82 -17.23
C SER A 100 8.58 -0.96 -16.27
N ALA A 101 8.43 -1.81 -15.25
CA ALA A 101 9.50 -2.15 -14.32
C ALA A 101 10.71 -2.80 -15.01
N ALA A 102 10.53 -3.41 -16.17
CA ALA A 102 11.64 -3.95 -16.97
C ALA A 102 12.50 -2.85 -17.62
N SER A 103 11.94 -1.65 -17.82
CA SER A 103 12.58 -0.56 -18.56
C SER A 103 13.38 0.41 -17.69
N LYS A 104 13.11 0.46 -16.38
CA LYS A 104 13.73 1.40 -15.44
C LYS A 104 14.11 0.69 -14.15
N HIS A 105 15.30 1.00 -13.64
CA HIS A 105 15.72 0.50 -12.34
C HIS A 105 14.89 1.19 -11.24
N PHE A 106 14.30 0.39 -10.34
CA PHE A 106 13.35 0.78 -9.29
C PHE A 106 13.75 2.07 -8.52
N TRP A 107 15.03 2.26 -8.27
CA TRP A 107 15.57 3.41 -7.53
C TRP A 107 15.30 4.77 -8.18
N LYS A 108 15.15 4.84 -9.50
CA LYS A 108 15.01 6.12 -10.20
C LYS A 108 13.64 6.78 -9.99
N VAL A 109 12.61 6.01 -9.65
CA VAL A 109 11.24 6.54 -9.44
C VAL A 109 11.08 7.22 -8.07
N PHE A 110 11.91 6.85 -7.08
CA PHE A 110 11.88 7.45 -5.74
C PHE A 110 12.88 8.60 -5.57
N SER A 111 13.99 8.62 -6.32
CA SER A 111 15.07 9.59 -6.11
C SER A 111 14.75 11.02 -6.56
N ASP A 112 13.83 11.20 -7.50
CA ASP A 112 13.60 12.53 -8.09
C ASP A 112 12.60 13.39 -7.27
N GLY A 113 11.95 12.82 -6.25
CA GLY A 113 10.84 13.48 -5.52
C GLY A 113 11.00 13.70 -4.02
N ASP A 114 11.87 12.99 -3.29
CA ASP A 114 12.08 13.21 -1.84
C ASP A 114 13.47 12.73 -1.39
N GLY A 115 14.15 13.55 -0.59
CA GLY A 115 15.44 13.28 0.05
C GLY A 115 15.37 12.21 1.14
N CYS A 116 15.06 10.97 0.75
CA CYS A 116 15.14 9.80 1.60
C CYS A 116 16.21 8.85 1.04
N SER A 117 17.46 9.30 1.11
CA SER A 117 18.59 8.37 1.15
C SER A 117 18.48 7.56 2.44
N ASP A 118 18.64 6.25 2.30
CA ASP A 118 18.95 5.29 3.35
C ASP A 118 17.78 4.73 4.15
N ILE A 119 17.21 3.64 3.63
CA ILE A 119 16.77 2.52 4.47
C ILE A 119 17.29 1.21 3.85
N TYR A 120 18.58 0.97 4.08
CA TYR A 120 19.11 -0.38 4.31
C TYR A 120 19.38 -0.52 5.81
#